data_AF-A0A914NG86-F1
#
_entry.id   AF-A0A914NG86-F1
#
_cell.length_a   1.000
_cell.length_b   1.000
_cell.length_c   1.000
_cell.angle_alpha   90.00
_cell.angle_beta   90.00
_cell.angle_gamma   90.00
#
_symmetry.space_group_name_H-M   'P 1'
#
loop_
_entity.id
_entity.type
_entity.pdbx_description
1 polymer ?
#
loop_
_entity_poly.entity_id
_entity_poly.type
_entity_poly.pdbx_seq_one_letter_code
_entity_poly.pdbx_strand_id
1 'polypeptide(L)'
;MVPPKLEPVKLPEIAKKNIESICANGKCLGQKQEFKEQRAVVVKQEQAVELKLNPGKSVVQVQHEVERRVSKTFQLKREILKSAGLEDKVEPANNGVFQADLLLTEEQANLLIIELQKQMSQKLGNSITKHKTKRAGNALFMESSPSQRWPLGVPIQYLFDQNIALNEQNAVKEALSEIQSKTCLQFIETKTKPTGAHLYYTKVANPTFCGLSYVGQILPANPIYLSFMCGNGSGIALHETLHALGFQHEQLRFDRDQFITIHWENVNPQQVIFPQFTNIF
;
A
#
# COMPACT_ATOMS: atom_id res chain seq x y z
N MET A 1 21.33 -13.62 24.53
CA MET A 1 19.87 -13.77 24.75
C MET A 1 19.25 -14.18 23.43
N VAL A 2 18.58 -15.35 23.40
CA VAL A 2 17.83 -15.79 22.21
C VAL A 2 16.54 -14.95 22.17
N PRO A 3 16.25 -14.20 21.09
CA PRO A 3 14.99 -13.48 21.01
C PRO A 3 13.85 -14.50 21.07
N PRO A 4 12.78 -14.23 21.85
CA PRO A 4 11.68 -15.18 22.01
C PRO A 4 11.11 -15.59 20.65
N LYS A 5 10.70 -16.86 20.53
CA LYS A 5 9.88 -17.31 19.40
C LYS A 5 8.61 -16.45 19.43
N LEU A 6 8.39 -15.69 18.37
CA LEU A 6 7.24 -14.80 18.24
C LEU A 6 6.33 -15.54 17.27
N GLU A 7 5.22 -16.05 17.80
CA GLU A 7 4.18 -16.67 17.00
C GLU A 7 3.45 -15.59 16.19
N PRO A 8 2.78 -15.95 15.07
CA PRO A 8 1.93 -15.03 14.35
C PRO A 8 0.89 -14.46 15.31
N VAL A 9 0.91 -13.13 15.49
CA VAL A 9 -0.01 -12.44 16.38
C VAL A 9 -1.40 -12.58 15.78
N LYS A 10 -2.19 -13.54 16.25
CA LYS A 10 -3.62 -13.63 15.92
C LYS A 10 -4.29 -12.33 16.35
N LEU A 11 -5.30 -11.90 15.60
CA LEU A 11 -6.22 -10.85 16.02
C LEU A 11 -6.63 -11.14 17.46
N PRO A 12 -6.33 -10.27 18.43
CA PRO A 12 -6.69 -10.53 19.81
C PRO A 12 -8.19 -10.80 19.91
N GLU A 13 -8.61 -11.78 20.72
CA GLU A 13 -10.03 -12.10 20.86
C GLU A 13 -10.87 -10.89 21.27
N ILE A 14 -10.30 -10.00 22.08
CA ILE A 14 -10.88 -8.72 22.48
C ILE A 14 -11.13 -7.83 21.26
N ALA A 15 -10.16 -7.76 20.33
CA ALA A 15 -10.30 -6.99 19.10
C ALA A 15 -11.44 -7.54 18.22
N LYS A 16 -11.53 -8.87 18.10
CA LYS A 16 -12.63 -9.52 17.37
C LYS A 16 -13.99 -9.18 17.98
N LYS A 17 -14.13 -9.31 19.30
CA LYS A 17 -15.37 -8.96 20.03
C LYS A 17 -15.74 -7.49 19.87
N ASN A 18 -14.77 -6.57 19.94
CA ASN A 18 -15.00 -5.15 19.72
C ASN A 18 -15.54 -4.88 18.30
N ILE A 19 -14.91 -5.48 17.29
CA ILE A 19 -15.36 -5.38 15.89
C ILE A 19 -16.79 -5.93 15.73
N GLU A 20 -17.07 -7.12 16.25
CA GLU A 20 -18.40 -7.74 16.19
C GLU A 20 -19.47 -6.87 16.88
N SER A 21 -19.13 -6.25 18.01
CA SER A 21 -20.01 -5.32 18.72
C SER A 21 -20.30 -4.05 17.92
N ILE A 22 -19.28 -3.44 17.31
CA ILE A 22 -19.45 -2.24 16.48
C ILE A 22 -20.32 -2.56 15.25
N CYS A 23 -20.12 -3.74 14.67
CA CYS A 23 -20.79 -4.20 13.45
C CYS A 23 -22.11 -4.94 13.69
N ALA A 24 -22.59 -4.96 14.94
CA ALA A 24 -23.85 -5.60 15.29
C ALA A 24 -25.01 -5.07 14.41
N ASN A 25 -25.99 -5.95 14.15
CA ASN A 25 -27.16 -5.66 13.31
C ASN A 25 -26.81 -5.26 11.86
N GLY A 26 -25.67 -5.72 11.35
CA GLY A 26 -25.29 -5.51 9.95
C GLY A 26 -24.79 -4.10 9.62
N LYS A 27 -24.44 -3.28 10.64
CA LYS A 27 -23.96 -1.90 10.45
C LYS A 27 -22.72 -1.77 9.56
N CYS A 28 -21.93 -2.82 9.45
CA CYS A 28 -20.71 -2.86 8.64
C CYS A 28 -20.87 -3.68 7.35
N LEU A 29 -22.08 -4.12 7.03
CA LEU A 29 -22.39 -4.80 5.77
C LEU A 29 -22.83 -3.73 4.75
N GLY A 30 -22.16 -3.65 3.61
CA GLY A 30 -22.42 -2.65 2.57
C GLY A 30 -21.33 -1.59 2.41
N GLN A 31 -21.32 -0.96 1.24
CA GLN A 31 -20.40 0.11 0.89
C GLN A 31 -20.97 1.49 1.24
N LYS A 32 -20.23 2.25 2.06
CA LYS A 32 -20.50 3.67 2.31
C LYS A 32 -20.31 4.48 1.04
N GLN A 33 -21.06 5.57 0.91
CA GLN A 33 -20.98 6.48 -0.24
C GLN A 33 -19.57 7.05 -0.41
N GLU A 34 -18.93 7.44 0.70
CA GLU A 34 -17.54 7.91 0.75
C GLU A 34 -16.55 6.93 0.10
N PHE A 35 -16.71 5.62 0.32
CA PHE A 35 -15.81 4.62 -0.27
C PHE A 35 -15.98 4.51 -1.78
N LYS A 36 -17.21 4.66 -2.27
CA LYS A 36 -17.50 4.66 -3.71
C LYS A 36 -16.89 5.89 -4.38
N GLU A 37 -16.99 7.04 -3.73
CA GLU A 37 -16.39 8.30 -4.19
C GLU A 37 -14.87 8.22 -4.20
N GLN A 38 -14.26 7.72 -3.12
CA GLN A 38 -12.83 7.45 -3.03
C GLN A 38 -12.35 6.57 -4.19
N ARG A 39 -13.03 5.43 -4.42
CA ARG A 39 -12.71 4.53 -5.53
C ARG A 39 -12.80 5.22 -6.88
N ALA A 40 -13.86 6.00 -7.11
CA ALA A 40 -14.05 6.71 -8.37
C ALA A 40 -12.92 7.71 -8.64
N VAL A 41 -12.44 8.42 -7.60
CA VAL A 41 -11.29 9.31 -7.71
C VAL A 41 -10.02 8.52 -8.04
N VAL A 42 -9.71 7.46 -7.28
CA VAL A 42 -8.52 6.62 -7.50
C VAL A 42 -8.50 6.07 -8.93
N VAL A 43 -9.58 5.43 -9.37
CA VAL A 43 -9.69 4.85 -10.71
C VAL A 43 -9.50 5.90 -11.80
N LYS A 44 -10.14 7.07 -11.66
CA LYS A 44 -10.00 8.16 -12.63
C LYS A 44 -8.56 8.67 -12.72
N GLN A 45 -7.87 8.84 -11.59
CA GLN A 45 -6.49 9.33 -11.56
C GLN A 45 -5.52 8.28 -12.11
N GLU A 46 -5.67 7.01 -11.75
CA GLU A 46 -4.86 5.94 -12.32
C GLU A 46 -5.02 5.86 -13.83
N GLN A 47 -6.26 5.85 -14.35
CA GLN A 47 -6.51 5.80 -15.80
C GLN A 47 -5.89 6.98 -16.55
N ALA A 48 -6.02 8.19 -16.00
CA ALA A 48 -5.46 9.39 -16.62
C ALA A 48 -3.92 9.32 -16.72
N VAL A 49 -3.26 8.85 -15.67
CA VAL A 49 -1.80 8.73 -15.63
C VAL A 49 -1.31 7.58 -16.50
N GLU A 50 -1.99 6.43 -16.49
CA GLU A 50 -1.68 5.29 -17.35
C GLU A 50 -1.74 5.65 -18.84
N LEU A 51 -2.74 6.42 -19.27
CA LEU A 51 -2.84 6.89 -20.66
C LEU A 51 -1.70 7.83 -21.05
N LYS A 52 -1.22 8.69 -20.12
CA LYS A 52 -0.07 9.56 -20.35
C LYS A 52 1.23 8.77 -20.44
N LEU A 53 1.43 7.80 -19.54
CA LEU A 53 2.65 7.01 -19.47
C LEU A 53 2.73 5.97 -20.59
N ASN A 54 1.58 5.50 -21.09
CA ASN A 54 1.48 4.43 -22.07
C ASN A 54 0.58 4.83 -23.25
N PRO A 55 0.99 5.79 -24.10
CA PRO A 55 0.16 6.33 -25.19
C PRO A 55 -0.23 5.30 -26.26
N GLY A 56 0.43 4.13 -26.30
CA GLY A 56 0.07 3.03 -27.20
C GLY A 56 -1.11 2.16 -26.69
N LYS A 57 -1.55 2.32 -25.44
CA LYS A 57 -2.71 1.58 -24.91
C LYS A 57 -4.00 2.32 -25.23
N SER A 58 -5.03 1.56 -25.62
CA SER A 58 -6.37 2.12 -25.80
C SER A 58 -7.03 2.43 -24.45
N VAL A 59 -8.01 3.35 -24.47
CA VAL A 59 -8.79 3.72 -23.26
C VAL A 59 -9.44 2.50 -22.61
N VAL A 60 -9.99 1.58 -23.41
CA VAL A 60 -10.64 0.36 -22.93
C VAL A 60 -9.63 -0.57 -22.24
N GLN A 61 -8.41 -0.71 -22.79
CA GLN A 61 -7.35 -1.51 -22.16
C GLN A 61 -6.97 -0.94 -20.80
N VAL A 62 -6.73 0.37 -20.72
CA VAL A 62 -6.38 1.04 -19.45
C VAL A 62 -7.52 0.92 -18.43
N GLN A 63 -8.76 1.10 -18.85
CA GLN A 63 -9.93 0.94 -17.97
C GLN A 63 -9.99 -0.47 -17.36
N HIS A 64 -9.81 -1.51 -18.18
CA HIS A 64 -9.82 -2.89 -17.71
C HIS A 64 -8.65 -3.23 -16.77
N GLU A 65 -7.43 -2.74 -17.07
CA GLU A 65 -6.25 -2.98 -16.23
C GLU A 65 -6.38 -2.30 -14.86
N VAL A 66 -6.77 -1.03 -14.83
CA VAL A 66 -7.00 -0.29 -13.58
C VAL A 66 -8.09 -0.95 -12.75
N GLU A 67 -9.23 -1.27 -13.37
CA GLU A 67 -10.35 -1.92 -12.67
C GLU A 67 -9.94 -3.28 -12.09
N ARG A 68 -9.08 -4.03 -12.80
CA ARG A 68 -8.54 -5.29 -12.31
C ARG A 68 -7.64 -5.09 -11.08
N ARG A 69 -6.73 -4.12 -11.09
CA ARG A 69 -5.89 -3.77 -9.91
C ARG A 69 -6.73 -3.42 -8.69
N VAL A 70 -7.68 -2.50 -8.84
CA VAL A 70 -8.50 -2.04 -7.71
C VAL A 70 -9.52 -3.10 -7.26
N SER A 71 -9.95 -4.01 -8.14
CA SER A 71 -10.77 -5.17 -7.78
C SER A 71 -9.97 -6.23 -7.00
N LYS A 72 -8.72 -6.48 -7.41
CA LYS A 72 -7.82 -7.39 -6.68
C LYS A 72 -7.45 -6.89 -5.30
N THR A 73 -7.25 -5.58 -5.15
CA THR A 73 -7.05 -4.95 -3.84
C THR A 73 -8.28 -5.14 -2.94
N PHE A 74 -9.49 -5.00 -3.48
CA PHE A 74 -10.72 -5.28 -2.72
C PHE A 74 -10.88 -6.76 -2.38
N GLN A 75 -10.54 -7.67 -3.30
CA GLN A 75 -10.50 -9.11 -3.04
C GLN A 75 -9.56 -9.44 -1.87
N LEU A 76 -8.34 -8.89 -1.88
CA LEU A 76 -7.37 -9.05 -0.80
C LEU A 76 -7.95 -8.64 0.55
N LYS A 77 -8.61 -7.48 0.63
CA LYS A 77 -9.26 -7.02 1.87
C LYS A 77 -10.33 -8.00 2.37
N ARG A 78 -11.10 -8.61 1.47
CA ARG A 78 -12.09 -9.63 1.85
C ARG A 78 -11.42 -10.90 2.39
N GLU A 79 -10.35 -11.37 1.76
CA GLU A 79 -9.60 -12.53 2.24
C GLU A 79 -8.93 -12.28 3.61
N ILE A 80 -8.49 -11.04 3.88
CA ILE A 80 -7.99 -10.59 5.19
C ILE A 80 -9.07 -10.71 6.28
N LEU A 81 -10.31 -10.29 6.00
CA LEU A 81 -11.42 -10.42 6.94
C LEU A 81 -11.85 -11.88 7.11
N LYS A 82 -11.89 -12.65 6.02
CA LYS A 82 -12.22 -14.08 6.03
C LYS A 82 -11.24 -14.89 6.87
N SER A 83 -9.95 -14.62 6.73
CA SER A 83 -8.92 -15.27 7.54
C SER A 83 -8.97 -14.89 9.03
N ALA A 84 -9.68 -13.81 9.39
CA ALA A 84 -10.02 -13.43 10.77
C ALA A 84 -11.40 -13.97 11.24
N GLY A 85 -12.17 -14.63 10.37
CA GLY A 85 -13.52 -15.10 10.66
C GLY A 85 -14.51 -13.94 10.85
N LEU A 86 -14.39 -12.89 10.04
CA LEU A 86 -15.20 -11.67 10.07
C LEU A 86 -15.95 -11.41 8.74
N GLU A 87 -15.89 -12.35 7.79
CA GLU A 87 -16.47 -12.24 6.45
C GLU A 87 -17.99 -12.00 6.44
N ASP A 88 -18.71 -12.56 7.40
CA ASP A 88 -20.17 -12.40 7.54
C ASP A 88 -20.55 -11.22 8.44
N LYS A 89 -19.55 -10.51 8.99
CA LYS A 89 -19.75 -9.41 9.96
C LYS A 89 -19.37 -8.07 9.39
N VAL A 90 -18.38 -8.04 8.50
CA VAL A 90 -17.78 -6.83 7.97
C VAL A 90 -17.58 -6.96 6.47
N GLU A 91 -18.12 -6.02 5.71
CA GLU A 91 -17.70 -5.80 4.34
C GLU A 91 -16.60 -4.72 4.32
N PRO A 92 -15.41 -5.00 3.77
CA PRO A 92 -14.33 -4.02 3.78
C PRO A 92 -14.64 -2.84 2.85
N ALA A 93 -13.96 -1.73 3.05
CA ALA A 93 -14.06 -0.57 2.18
C ALA A 93 -13.52 -0.89 0.79
N ASN A 94 -14.39 -0.82 -0.22
CA ASN A 94 -14.02 -0.85 -1.63
C ASN A 94 -13.66 0.56 -2.12
N ASN A 95 -12.60 1.13 -1.56
CA ASN A 95 -12.17 2.51 -1.83
C ASN A 95 -10.98 2.63 -2.81
N GLY A 96 -10.57 1.51 -3.43
CA GLY A 96 -9.52 1.50 -4.46
C GLY A 96 -8.07 1.40 -3.94
N VAL A 97 -7.86 1.55 -2.64
CA VAL A 97 -6.51 1.59 -2.01
C VAL A 97 -6.34 0.50 -0.96
N PHE A 98 -5.11 0.19 -0.61
CA PHE A 98 -4.73 -0.61 0.55
C PHE A 98 -4.11 0.30 1.61
N GLN A 99 -4.34 0.06 2.89
CA GLN A 99 -3.84 0.93 3.98
C GLN A 99 -4.07 2.45 3.83
N ALA A 100 -5.16 2.85 3.17
CA ALA A 100 -5.53 4.24 2.86
C ALA A 100 -4.70 4.94 1.77
N ASP A 101 -3.42 4.64 1.58
CA ASP A 101 -2.56 5.32 0.59
C ASP A 101 -1.78 4.39 -0.37
N LEU A 102 -1.80 3.08 -0.15
CA LEU A 102 -1.05 2.13 -0.98
C LEU A 102 -1.85 1.69 -2.20
N LEU A 103 -1.21 1.76 -3.36
CA LEU A 103 -1.65 1.11 -4.58
C LEU A 103 -0.91 -0.23 -4.73
N LEU A 104 -1.64 -1.28 -5.06
CA LEU A 104 -1.07 -2.61 -5.27
C LEU A 104 -1.14 -2.99 -6.74
N THR A 105 -0.06 -3.56 -7.26
CA THR A 105 -0.15 -4.24 -8.55
C THR A 105 -1.01 -5.50 -8.43
N GLU A 106 -1.49 -6.00 -9.57
CA GLU A 106 -2.22 -7.27 -9.59
C GLU A 106 -1.38 -8.41 -9.01
N GLU A 107 -0.09 -8.44 -9.37
CA GLU A 107 0.86 -9.44 -8.88
C GLU A 107 1.02 -9.36 -7.37
N GLN A 108 1.21 -8.15 -6.82
CA GLN A 108 1.33 -7.94 -5.38
C GLN A 108 0.07 -8.41 -4.64
N ALA A 109 -1.11 -8.00 -5.11
CA ALA A 109 -2.37 -8.41 -4.51
C ALA A 109 -2.62 -9.92 -4.61
N ASN A 110 -2.31 -10.55 -5.75
CA ASN A 110 -2.48 -11.99 -5.94
C ASN A 110 -1.55 -12.80 -5.04
N LEU A 111 -0.27 -12.42 -4.94
CA LEU A 111 0.69 -13.11 -4.06
C LEU A 111 0.27 -13.05 -2.60
N LEU A 112 -0.28 -11.90 -2.19
CA LEU A 112 -0.85 -11.74 -0.86
C LEU A 112 -2.03 -12.65 -0.60
N ILE A 113 -2.96 -12.71 -1.55
CA ILE A 113 -4.12 -13.62 -1.48
C ILE A 113 -3.66 -15.08 -1.38
N ILE A 114 -2.68 -15.49 -2.20
CA ILE A 114 -2.16 -16.86 -2.21
C ILE A 114 -1.52 -17.22 -0.87
N GLU A 115 -0.69 -16.34 -0.30
CA GLU A 115 -0.07 -16.63 0.99
C GLU A 115 -1.10 -16.66 2.13
N LEU A 116 -2.10 -15.78 2.11
CA LEU A 116 -3.24 -15.82 3.05
C LEU A 116 -3.95 -17.18 3.00
N GLN A 117 -4.30 -17.62 1.80
CA GLN A 117 -5.00 -18.89 1.60
C GLN A 117 -4.14 -20.08 2.04
N LYS A 118 -2.85 -20.08 1.72
CA LYS A 118 -1.91 -21.12 2.14
C LYS A 118 -1.79 -21.21 3.67
N GLN A 119 -1.71 -20.08 4.36
CA GLN A 119 -1.70 -20.05 5.83
C GLN A 119 -3.00 -20.59 6.42
N MET A 120 -4.14 -20.34 5.79
CA MET A 120 -5.42 -20.94 6.19
C MET A 120 -5.45 -22.46 5.95
N SER A 121 -4.94 -22.95 4.82
CA SER A 121 -4.91 -24.38 4.50
C SER A 121 -3.91 -25.16 5.36
N GLN A 122 -2.74 -24.58 5.68
CA GLN A 122 -1.76 -25.20 6.57
C GLN A 122 -2.26 -25.35 8.01
N LYS A 123 -3.25 -24.57 8.45
CA LYS A 123 -3.94 -24.78 9.73
C LYS A 123 -4.79 -26.07 9.76
N LEU A 124 -5.05 -26.69 8.61
CA LEU A 124 -5.86 -27.91 8.48
C LEU A 124 -5.03 -29.19 8.28
N GLY A 125 -3.72 -29.09 8.10
CA GLY A 125 -2.81 -30.23 7.91
C GLY A 125 -1.64 -30.19 8.89
N ASN A 126 -1.30 -31.36 9.47
CA ASN A 126 -0.25 -31.51 10.49
C ASN A 126 1.04 -30.71 10.21
N SER A 127 1.50 -30.02 11.25
CA SER A 127 2.66 -29.14 11.29
C SER A 127 3.95 -29.83 10.87
N ILE A 128 4.56 -29.38 9.76
CA ILE A 128 5.98 -29.59 9.48
C ILE A 128 6.67 -28.23 9.57
N THR A 129 7.43 -28.05 10.64
CA THR A 129 8.20 -26.86 10.97
C THR A 129 9.38 -26.68 10.02
N LYS A 130 9.22 -25.79 9.02
CA LYS A 130 10.39 -25.22 8.33
C LYS A 130 10.84 -23.95 9.04
N HIS A 131 12.06 -23.97 9.54
CA HIS A 131 12.77 -22.83 10.10
C HIS A 131 12.84 -21.68 9.08
N LYS A 132 12.02 -20.64 9.26
CA LYS A 132 12.26 -19.33 8.63
C LYS A 132 13.18 -18.52 9.54
N THR A 133 14.34 -18.12 9.04
CA THR A 133 15.26 -17.21 9.71
C THR A 133 14.57 -15.87 9.93
N LYS A 134 14.37 -15.47 11.19
CA LYS A 134 13.87 -14.15 11.55
C LYS A 134 14.91 -13.09 11.17
N ARG A 135 14.55 -12.13 10.32
CA ARG A 135 15.33 -10.93 10.05
C ARG A 135 14.55 -9.70 10.48
N ALA A 136 15.29 -8.66 10.87
CA ALA A 136 14.77 -7.47 11.53
C ALA A 136 14.43 -6.36 10.53
N GLY A 137 13.30 -5.68 10.76
CA GLY A 137 13.12 -4.28 10.37
C GLY A 137 12.13 -3.98 9.25
N ASN A 138 11.71 -2.72 9.24
CA ASN A 138 10.65 -2.02 8.47
C ASN A 138 10.75 -2.06 6.94
N ALA A 139 11.79 -2.70 6.42
CA ALA A 139 12.37 -2.25 5.17
C ALA A 139 11.71 -2.85 3.93
N LEU A 140 11.01 -3.98 4.01
CA LEU A 140 10.63 -4.69 2.79
C LEU A 140 9.25 -5.30 2.90
N PHE A 141 8.27 -4.61 2.32
CA PHE A 141 7.16 -5.32 1.71
C PHE A 141 7.74 -6.40 0.80
N MET A 142 7.33 -7.65 1.01
CA MET A 142 7.55 -8.73 0.06
C MET A 142 9.03 -9.08 -0.13
N GLU A 143 9.80 -9.41 0.91
CA GLU A 143 11.17 -9.92 0.69
C GLU A 143 11.17 -11.22 -0.16
N SER A 144 10.07 -11.99 -0.10
CA SER A 144 9.81 -13.16 -0.94
C SER A 144 8.88 -12.92 -2.13
N SER A 145 8.51 -11.69 -2.42
CA SER A 145 7.69 -11.36 -3.60
C SER A 145 8.39 -10.31 -4.47
N PRO A 146 8.15 -10.27 -5.79
CA PRO A 146 8.83 -9.38 -6.72
C PRO A 146 8.38 -7.91 -6.58
N SER A 147 8.43 -7.32 -5.37
CA SER A 147 8.65 -5.88 -5.28
C SER A 147 10.07 -5.65 -5.78
N GLN A 148 10.20 -5.07 -6.97
CA GLN A 148 11.52 -4.85 -7.55
C GLN A 148 12.20 -3.78 -6.69
N ARG A 149 13.37 -4.10 -6.14
CA ARG A 149 14.19 -3.09 -5.46
C ARG A 149 14.79 -2.19 -6.53
N TRP A 150 14.90 -0.90 -6.22
CA TRP A 150 15.69 0.00 -7.05
C TRP A 150 17.16 -0.47 -7.05
N PRO A 151 17.83 -0.50 -8.23
CA PRO A 151 19.23 -0.90 -8.31
C PRO A 151 20.12 -0.03 -7.41
N LEU A 152 20.91 -0.67 -6.54
CA LEU A 152 21.83 0.04 -5.66
C LEU A 152 22.96 0.70 -6.47
N GLY A 153 23.36 1.90 -6.06
CA GLY A 153 24.45 2.64 -6.70
C GLY A 153 24.10 3.28 -8.05
N VAL A 154 22.87 3.10 -8.55
CA VAL A 154 22.37 3.77 -9.75
C VAL A 154 21.41 4.89 -9.32
N PRO A 155 21.62 6.15 -9.75
CA PRO A 155 20.68 7.21 -9.43
C PRO A 155 19.28 6.94 -9.99
N ILE A 156 18.27 7.14 -9.15
CA ILE A 156 16.86 6.98 -9.50
C ILE A 156 16.43 8.22 -10.30
N GLN A 157 16.07 8.01 -11.56
CA GLN A 157 15.55 9.09 -12.39
C GLN A 157 14.12 9.43 -11.98
N TYR A 158 13.77 10.72 -12.02
CA TYR A 158 12.40 11.17 -11.78
C TYR A 158 11.97 12.29 -12.71
N LEU A 159 10.66 12.35 -12.96
CA LEU A 159 10.02 13.34 -13.82
C LEU A 159 8.78 13.91 -13.12
N PHE A 160 8.48 15.19 -13.37
CA PHE A 160 7.22 15.82 -12.98
C PHE A 160 6.23 15.83 -14.15
N ASP A 161 4.98 15.48 -13.87
CA ASP A 161 3.86 15.83 -14.74
C ASP A 161 3.74 17.37 -14.83
N GLN A 162 3.24 17.85 -15.97
CA GLN A 162 3.08 19.27 -16.25
C GLN A 162 2.10 19.96 -15.30
N ASN A 163 1.26 19.18 -14.59
CA ASN A 163 0.28 19.69 -13.65
C ASN A 163 0.85 20.04 -12.25
N ILE A 164 2.16 19.83 -12.01
CA ILE A 164 2.82 20.20 -10.75
C ILE A 164 3.48 21.58 -10.89
N ALA A 165 3.02 22.55 -10.10
CA ALA A 165 3.55 23.91 -10.10
C ALA A 165 4.97 23.98 -9.50
N LEU A 166 5.72 25.04 -9.81
CA LEU A 166 7.13 25.16 -9.39
C LEU A 166 7.33 25.06 -7.86
N ASN A 167 6.46 25.70 -7.09
CA ASN A 167 6.49 25.62 -5.62
C ASN A 167 6.19 24.20 -5.11
N GLU A 168 5.33 23.46 -5.78
CA GLU A 168 5.00 22.06 -5.47
C GLU A 168 6.16 21.11 -5.85
N GLN A 169 6.85 21.38 -6.97
CA GLN A 169 8.09 20.69 -7.34
C GLN A 169 9.18 20.90 -6.30
N ASN A 170 9.29 22.10 -5.72
CA ASN A 170 10.25 22.37 -4.66
C ASN A 170 9.98 21.51 -3.41
N ALA A 171 8.72 21.32 -3.03
CA ALA A 171 8.37 20.42 -1.92
C ALA A 171 8.81 18.97 -2.17
N VAL A 172 8.67 18.47 -3.41
CA VAL A 172 9.20 17.14 -3.78
C VAL A 172 10.72 17.11 -3.75
N LYS A 173 11.39 18.17 -4.24
CA LYS A 173 12.86 18.26 -4.21
C LYS A 173 13.41 18.31 -2.79
N GLU A 174 12.73 18.98 -1.87
CA GLU A 174 13.06 18.97 -0.44
C GLU A 174 12.97 17.56 0.14
N ALA A 175 11.88 16.83 -0.14
CA ALA A 175 11.72 15.44 0.28
C ALA A 175 12.84 14.53 -0.25
N LEU A 176 13.17 14.66 -1.54
CA LEU A 176 14.26 13.90 -2.16
C LEU A 176 15.61 14.27 -1.55
N SER A 177 15.88 15.55 -1.34
CA SER A 177 17.10 16.04 -0.69
C SER A 177 17.24 15.48 0.74
N GLU A 178 16.13 15.40 1.48
CA GLU A 178 16.12 14.82 2.81
C GLU A 178 16.54 13.34 2.79
N ILE A 179 16.01 12.54 1.87
CA ILE A 179 16.40 11.14 1.70
C ILE A 179 17.89 11.03 1.32
N GLN A 180 18.37 11.83 0.37
CA GLN A 180 19.78 11.83 -0.05
C GLN A 180 20.73 12.22 1.08
N SER A 181 20.31 13.13 1.96
CA SER A 181 21.15 13.58 3.08
C SER A 181 21.36 12.50 4.15
N LYS A 182 20.47 11.50 4.22
CA LYS A 182 20.46 10.46 5.25
C LYS A 182 20.79 9.06 4.71
N THR A 183 20.92 8.90 3.40
CA THR A 183 21.09 7.59 2.75
C THR A 183 22.08 7.67 1.58
N CYS A 184 22.44 6.52 1.00
CA CYS A 184 23.24 6.47 -0.21
C CYS A 184 22.43 6.61 -1.51
N LEU A 185 21.10 6.76 -1.42
CA LEU A 185 20.25 6.94 -2.60
C LEU A 185 20.55 8.29 -3.24
N GLN A 186 20.44 8.33 -4.57
CA GLN A 186 20.62 9.53 -5.38
C GLN A 186 19.44 9.64 -6.35
N PHE A 187 18.97 10.85 -6.60
CA PHE A 187 17.85 11.15 -7.50
C PHE A 187 18.27 12.16 -8.56
N ILE A 188 17.85 11.93 -9.80
CA ILE A 188 18.16 12.81 -10.93
C ILE A 188 16.86 13.22 -11.62
N GLU A 189 16.60 14.53 -11.64
CA GLU A 189 15.46 15.08 -12.40
C GLU A 189 15.73 14.97 -13.90
N THR A 190 14.77 14.45 -14.65
CA THR A 190 14.78 14.47 -16.11
C THR A 190 13.68 15.38 -16.64
N LYS A 191 13.91 16.01 -17.80
CA LYS A 191 12.90 16.84 -18.49
C LYS A 191 12.06 16.05 -19.48
N THR A 192 12.53 14.86 -19.86
CA THR A 192 11.88 13.94 -20.79
C THR A 192 11.76 12.56 -20.13
N LYS A 193 10.83 11.74 -20.65
CA LYS A 193 10.60 10.38 -20.16
C LYS A 193 11.86 9.53 -20.32
N PRO A 194 12.42 8.97 -19.22
CA PRO A 194 13.56 8.05 -19.29
C PRO A 194 13.23 6.74 -20.01
N THR A 195 14.27 6.05 -20.49
CA THR A 195 14.15 4.72 -21.11
C THR A 195 13.98 3.58 -20.09
N GLY A 196 14.38 3.80 -18.84
CA GLY A 196 14.30 2.81 -17.75
C GLY A 196 13.26 3.17 -16.68
N ALA A 197 13.25 2.36 -15.61
CA ALA A 197 12.46 2.62 -14.42
C ALA A 197 12.71 4.03 -13.87
N HIS A 198 11.65 4.77 -13.57
CA HIS A 198 11.73 6.12 -13.03
C HIS A 198 10.53 6.44 -12.15
N LEU A 199 10.70 7.40 -11.25
CA LEU A 199 9.58 7.98 -10.51
C LEU A 199 8.86 9.01 -11.38
N TYR A 200 7.53 9.03 -11.31
CA TYR A 200 6.70 9.98 -12.02
C TYR A 200 5.75 10.67 -11.05
N TYR A 201 6.06 11.91 -10.70
CA TYR A 201 5.23 12.69 -9.79
C TYR A 201 4.09 13.36 -10.55
N THR A 202 2.86 13.22 -10.06
CA THR A 202 1.69 13.89 -10.63
C THR A 202 0.79 14.48 -9.55
N LYS A 203 0.20 15.64 -9.85
CA LYS A 203 -0.73 16.30 -8.94
C LYS A 203 -2.13 15.71 -9.05
N VAL A 204 -2.75 15.44 -7.91
CA VAL A 204 -4.18 15.20 -7.77
C VAL A 204 -4.82 16.40 -7.07
N ALA A 205 -5.60 17.17 -7.82
CA ALA A 205 -6.34 18.32 -7.30
C ALA A 205 -7.64 17.88 -6.59
N ASN A 206 -7.50 17.04 -5.57
CA ASN A 206 -8.61 16.50 -4.80
C ASN A 206 -8.16 16.21 -3.34
N PRO A 207 -8.95 16.59 -2.31
CA PRO A 207 -8.60 16.34 -0.91
C PRO A 207 -8.91 14.92 -0.40
N THR A 208 -9.50 14.05 -1.23
CA THR A 208 -9.89 12.68 -0.87
C THR A 208 -8.72 11.85 -0.35
N PHE A 209 -7.51 12.08 -0.84
CA PHE A 209 -6.27 11.53 -0.32
C PHE A 209 -5.15 12.57 -0.43
N CYS A 210 -4.16 12.46 0.45
CA CYS A 210 -3.00 13.35 0.45
C CYS A 210 -1.91 12.87 -0.51
N GLY A 211 -1.70 11.56 -0.56
CA GLY A 211 -0.80 10.93 -1.49
C GLY A 211 -1.25 9.50 -1.79
N LEU A 212 -0.77 8.97 -2.91
CA LEU A 212 -0.86 7.55 -3.22
C LEU A 212 0.43 7.10 -3.90
N SER A 213 0.86 5.89 -3.58
CA SER A 213 2.06 5.31 -4.17
C SER A 213 1.96 3.79 -4.23
N TYR A 214 2.65 3.22 -5.22
CA TYR A 214 2.94 1.78 -5.24
C TYR A 214 4.08 1.46 -4.28
N VAL A 215 4.14 0.22 -3.80
CA VAL A 215 5.26 -0.22 -2.96
C VAL A 215 6.36 -0.86 -3.81
N GLY A 216 7.55 -0.27 -3.77
CA GLY A 216 8.72 -0.72 -4.54
C GLY A 216 8.70 -0.29 -6.01
N GLN A 217 9.72 -0.70 -6.77
CA GLN A 217 9.86 -0.34 -8.19
C GLN A 217 8.81 -1.05 -9.05
N ILE A 218 8.15 -0.26 -9.89
CA ILE A 218 7.17 -0.64 -10.89
C ILE A 218 7.68 -0.16 -12.26
N LEU A 219 7.57 -1.04 -13.26
CA LEU A 219 8.00 -0.74 -14.63
C LEU A 219 6.84 -0.30 -15.52
N PRO A 220 7.07 0.59 -16.50
CA PRO A 220 8.31 1.35 -16.72
C PRO A 220 8.43 2.61 -15.84
N ALA A 221 7.36 2.98 -15.13
CA ALA A 221 7.29 4.19 -14.34
C ALA A 221 6.52 3.91 -13.03
N ASN A 222 6.99 4.50 -11.94
CA ASN A 222 6.33 4.53 -10.65
C ASN A 222 5.54 5.84 -10.51
N PRO A 223 4.22 5.84 -10.76
CA PRO A 223 3.43 7.02 -10.50
C PRO A 223 3.31 7.26 -8.99
N ILE A 224 3.60 8.50 -8.59
CA ILE A 224 3.38 9.01 -7.24
C ILE A 224 2.38 10.15 -7.34
N TYR A 225 1.22 9.97 -6.73
CA TYR A 225 0.12 10.91 -6.76
C TYR A 225 0.21 11.80 -5.54
N LEU A 226 0.19 13.12 -5.72
CA LEU A 226 0.32 14.08 -4.62
C LEU A 226 -0.82 15.09 -4.64
N SER A 227 -1.47 15.27 -3.49
CA SER A 227 -2.42 16.36 -3.23
C SER A 227 -1.82 17.36 -2.27
N PHE A 228 -1.50 18.54 -2.79
CA PHE A 228 -0.95 19.65 -2.01
C PHE A 228 -2.01 20.39 -1.18
N MET A 229 -3.24 19.86 -1.10
CA MET A 229 -4.32 20.39 -0.27
C MET A 229 -4.25 19.95 1.20
N CYS A 230 -3.37 18.98 1.52
CA CYS A 230 -3.20 18.43 2.87
C CYS A 230 -2.18 19.17 3.76
N GLY A 231 -1.69 20.34 3.33
CA GLY A 231 -0.85 21.23 4.13
C GLY A 231 0.66 20.96 4.07
N ASN A 232 1.12 19.74 4.41
CA ASN A 232 2.56 19.41 4.45
C ASN A 232 3.04 18.71 3.17
N GLY A 233 3.21 19.47 2.09
CA GLY A 233 3.58 18.91 0.78
C GLY A 233 4.89 18.13 0.76
N SER A 234 5.95 18.59 1.45
CA SER A 234 7.25 17.91 1.47
C SER A 234 7.21 16.64 2.32
N GLY A 235 6.55 16.66 3.47
CA GLY A 235 6.34 15.46 4.29
C GLY A 235 5.53 14.38 3.56
N ILE A 236 4.47 14.77 2.85
CA ILE A 236 3.68 13.85 2.02
C ILE A 236 4.55 13.29 0.89
N ALA A 237 5.27 14.14 0.15
CA ALA A 237 6.15 13.68 -0.92
C ALA A 237 7.22 12.71 -0.40
N LEU A 238 7.78 12.95 0.79
CA LEU A 238 8.74 12.06 1.44
C LEU A 238 8.10 10.69 1.72
N HIS A 239 6.94 10.68 2.37
CA HIS A 239 6.19 9.46 2.71
C HIS A 239 5.87 8.61 1.47
N GLU A 240 5.27 9.22 0.44
CA GLU A 240 4.92 8.51 -0.79
C GLU A 240 6.14 8.04 -1.59
N THR A 241 7.25 8.78 -1.51
CA THR A 241 8.52 8.35 -2.10
C THR A 241 9.08 7.14 -1.35
N LEU A 242 8.99 7.10 -0.02
CA LEU A 242 9.40 5.93 0.76
C LEU A 242 8.59 4.68 0.39
N HIS A 243 7.29 4.81 0.11
CA HIS A 243 6.50 3.72 -0.46
C HIS A 243 7.08 3.25 -1.80
N ALA A 244 7.33 4.15 -2.74
CA ALA A 244 7.93 3.81 -4.04
C ALA A 244 9.32 3.16 -3.89
N LEU A 245 10.05 3.45 -2.81
CA LEU A 245 11.34 2.82 -2.48
C LEU A 245 11.20 1.44 -1.80
N GLY A 246 10.00 1.06 -1.34
CA GLY A 246 9.70 -0.26 -0.80
C GLY A 246 9.25 -0.30 0.67
N PHE A 247 9.11 0.86 1.32
CA PHE A 247 8.68 0.94 2.71
C PHE A 247 7.17 0.77 2.86
N GLN A 248 6.76 0.16 3.96
CA GLN A 248 5.37 0.15 4.42
C GLN A 248 5.21 1.03 5.65
N HIS A 249 3.97 1.12 6.08
CA HIS A 249 3.61 1.72 7.34
C HIS A 249 4.24 1.03 8.55
N GLU A 250 4.87 1.80 9.44
CA GLU A 250 5.55 1.30 10.64
C GLU A 250 4.63 0.54 11.59
N GLN A 251 3.36 0.96 11.72
CA GLN A 251 2.38 0.27 12.57
C GLN A 251 1.96 -1.09 12.00
N LEU A 252 2.52 -1.56 10.90
CA LEU A 252 2.34 -2.92 10.43
C LEU A 252 3.42 -3.88 10.90
N ARG A 253 4.49 -3.43 11.54
CA ARG A 253 5.53 -4.35 12.00
C ARG A 253 4.96 -5.49 12.84
N PHE A 254 5.54 -6.67 12.66
CA PHE A 254 5.14 -7.87 13.42
C PHE A 254 5.35 -7.70 14.93
N ASP A 255 6.29 -6.84 15.36
CA ASP A 255 6.62 -6.54 16.75
C ASP A 255 5.99 -5.23 17.27
N ARG A 256 5.11 -4.57 16.50
CA ARG A 256 4.51 -3.28 16.90
C ARG A 256 3.83 -3.33 18.27
N ASP A 257 3.28 -4.48 18.67
CA ASP A 257 2.54 -4.64 19.94
C ASP A 257 3.47 -4.54 21.16
N GLN A 258 4.79 -4.50 20.96
CA GLN A 258 5.77 -4.16 21.99
C GLN A 258 5.93 -2.63 22.20
N PHE A 259 5.47 -1.83 21.24
CA PHE A 259 5.70 -0.37 21.20
C PHE A 259 4.40 0.43 21.23
N ILE A 260 3.30 -0.11 20.70
CA ILE A 260 2.00 0.57 20.62
C ILE A 260 0.87 -0.35 21.09
N THR A 261 -0.21 0.26 21.58
CA THR A 261 -1.48 -0.42 21.87
C THR A 261 -2.54 0.03 20.89
N ILE A 262 -3.24 -0.91 20.25
CA ILE A 262 -4.37 -0.61 19.37
C ILE A 262 -5.66 -0.66 20.19
N HIS A 263 -6.33 0.48 20.29
CA HIS A 263 -7.68 0.60 20.83
C HIS A 263 -8.71 0.23 19.76
N TRP A 264 -8.96 -1.07 19.61
CA TRP A 264 -9.81 -1.64 18.55
C TRP A 264 -11.25 -1.13 18.56
N GLU A 265 -11.73 -0.68 19.72
CA GLU A 265 -13.02 0.01 19.90
C GLU A 265 -13.13 1.33 19.11
N ASN A 266 -11.99 1.95 18.79
CA ASN A 266 -11.91 3.22 18.06
C ASN A 266 -11.57 3.03 16.58
N VAL A 267 -11.40 1.79 16.11
CA VAL A 267 -11.02 1.51 14.73
C VAL A 267 -12.27 1.28 13.89
N ASN A 268 -12.35 1.91 12.71
CA ASN A 268 -13.41 1.64 11.74
C ASN A 268 -13.29 0.22 11.18
N PRO A 269 -14.23 -0.70 11.49
CA PRO A 269 -14.11 -2.11 11.10
C PRO A 269 -13.94 -2.35 9.60
N GLN A 270 -14.54 -1.51 8.76
CA GLN A 270 -14.48 -1.66 7.31
C GLN A 270 -13.11 -1.28 6.72
N GLN A 271 -12.24 -0.64 7.49
CA GLN A 271 -10.88 -0.25 7.08
C GLN A 271 -9.80 -1.03 7.83
N VAL A 272 -10.17 -2.02 8.64
CA VAL A 272 -9.21 -2.80 9.43
C VAL A 272 -8.31 -3.64 8.52
N ILE A 273 -7.01 -3.57 8.78
CA ILE A 273 -6.00 -4.45 8.20
C ILE A 273 -5.25 -5.08 9.37
N PHE A 274 -5.29 -6.40 9.46
CA PHE A 274 -4.73 -7.11 10.59
C PHE A 274 -3.23 -7.37 10.42
N PRO A 275 -2.43 -7.22 11.49
CA PRO A 275 -0.98 -7.42 11.47
C PRO A 275 -0.58 -8.90 11.47
N GLN A 276 -1.52 -9.81 11.74
CA GLN A 276 -1.33 -11.24 11.50
C GLN A 276 -0.92 -11.58 10.05
N PHE A 277 -1.07 -10.61 9.15
CA PHE A 277 -0.71 -10.67 7.73
C PHE A 277 0.57 -9.92 7.39
N THR A 278 1.34 -9.49 8.40
CA THR A 278 2.66 -8.90 8.19
C THR A 278 3.79 -9.90 8.37
N ASN A 279 3.47 -11.10 8.89
CA ASN A 279 4.31 -12.30 8.75
C ASN A 279 4.16 -12.99 7.37
N ILE A 280 3.36 -12.43 6.46
CA ILE A 280 3.39 -12.74 5.02
C ILE A 280 4.59 -12.07 4.34
N PHE A 281 5.24 -11.12 5.02
CA PHE A 281 6.37 -10.34 4.52
C PHE A 281 7.64 -10.64 5.32
#